data_AF-A0A0M9UDC7-F1
#
_entry.id   AF-A0A0M9UDC7-F1
#
_cell.length_a   1.000
_cell.length_b   1.000
_cell.length_c   1.000
_cell.angle_alpha   90.00
_cell.angle_beta   90.00
_cell.angle_gamma   90.00
#
_symmetry.space_group_name_H-M   'P 1'
#
loop_
_entity.id
_entity.type
_entity.pdbx_description
1 polymer ?
#
loop_
_entity_poly.entity_id
_entity_poly.type
_entity_poly.pdbx_seq_one_letter_code
_entity_poly.pdbx_strand_id
1 'polypeptide(L)'
;MRIWDIHPGYLDRSRLLGEHRELHGLASIHLHNKKGYAAHPETKRWREHLGALAVRHGWLVAELALRGYRHHSPLPIPPNPAHWPPYLDAPSAQITLLRAKYAGQSQGRIPLPEHPQQAWAQHKYSILARDPNAYRDIGKRLVNARHEDLAPLLDELTDLMRHPPSAGGVLNAVEHMWGHVRKHATPEEKQHAQTSPAARLACTQRLAQVQHETYLWHSTALSEMRFWLDFYAETSDTSHRTH
;
A
#
# COMPACT_ATOMS: atom_id res chain seq x y z
N MET A 1 -19.52 -2.99 -6.34
CA MET A 1 -18.76 -1.99 -5.56
C MET A 1 -18.08 -2.69 -4.41
N ARG A 2 -16.76 -2.70 -4.40
CA ARG A 2 -15.91 -3.21 -3.33
C ARG A 2 -14.67 -2.34 -3.22
N ILE A 3 -14.37 -1.90 -2.01
CA ILE A 3 -13.08 -1.30 -1.69
C ILE A 3 -12.33 -2.36 -0.89
N TRP A 4 -11.20 -2.82 -1.43
CA TRP A 4 -10.41 -3.84 -0.75
C TRP A 4 -9.62 -3.18 0.37
N ASP A 5 -9.54 -3.82 1.52
CA ASP A 5 -8.75 -3.32 2.64
C ASP A 5 -7.29 -3.84 2.58
N ILE A 6 -7.08 -4.99 1.92
CA ILE A 6 -5.75 -5.53 1.64
C ILE A 6 -4.97 -4.67 0.64
N HIS A 7 -3.63 -4.71 0.71
CA HIS A 7 -2.76 -3.86 -0.10
C HIS A 7 -2.99 -4.04 -1.63
N PRO A 8 -3.00 -2.95 -2.43
CA PRO A 8 -3.27 -3.02 -3.88
C PRO A 8 -2.34 -3.94 -4.68
N GLY A 9 -1.13 -4.16 -4.18
CA GLY A 9 -0.16 -5.10 -4.74
C GLY A 9 -0.70 -6.52 -4.91
N TYR A 10 -1.64 -6.95 -4.06
CA TYR A 10 -2.28 -8.26 -4.17
C TYR A 10 -3.28 -8.36 -5.32
N LEU A 11 -3.83 -7.24 -5.78
CA LEU A 11 -4.89 -7.22 -6.79
C LEU A 11 -4.30 -7.40 -8.19
N ASP A 12 -4.93 -8.25 -9.00
CA ASP A 12 -4.66 -8.31 -10.43
C ASP A 12 -5.05 -7.02 -11.16
N ARG A 13 -4.76 -6.96 -12.46
CA ARG A 13 -5.09 -5.80 -13.30
C ARG A 13 -6.57 -5.43 -13.26
N SER A 14 -7.47 -6.41 -13.40
CA SER A 14 -8.91 -6.16 -13.52
C SER A 14 -9.47 -5.60 -12.22
N ARG A 15 -9.07 -6.17 -11.09
CA ARG A 15 -9.54 -5.78 -9.75
C ARG A 15 -8.90 -4.47 -9.29
N LEU A 16 -7.65 -4.21 -9.64
CA LEU A 16 -6.99 -2.93 -9.37
C LEU A 16 -7.68 -1.76 -10.09
N LEU A 17 -7.93 -1.90 -11.40
CA LEU A 17 -8.64 -0.90 -12.19
C LEU A 17 -10.12 -0.80 -11.80
N GLY A 18 -10.74 -1.94 -11.47
CA GLY A 18 -12.10 -2.02 -10.97
C GLY A 18 -12.27 -1.26 -9.66
N GLU A 19 -11.42 -1.51 -8.67
CA GLU A 19 -11.44 -0.80 -7.39
C GLU A 19 -11.20 0.70 -7.58
N HIS A 20 -10.22 1.09 -8.41
CA HIS A 20 -9.96 2.51 -8.70
C HIS A 20 -11.21 3.22 -9.24
N ARG A 21 -11.91 2.62 -10.21
CA ARG A 21 -13.17 3.16 -10.75
C ARG A 21 -14.29 3.18 -9.71
N GLU A 22 -14.43 2.10 -8.94
CA GLU A 22 -15.47 1.98 -7.91
C GLU A 22 -15.27 2.99 -6.77
N LEU A 23 -14.02 3.26 -6.39
CA LEU A 23 -13.63 4.28 -5.42
C LEU A 23 -14.08 5.66 -5.88
N HIS A 24 -13.81 6.03 -7.15
CA HIS A 24 -14.28 7.29 -7.72
C HIS A 24 -15.81 7.38 -7.74
N GLY A 25 -16.49 6.28 -8.08
CA GLY A 25 -17.95 6.20 -8.02
C GLY A 25 -18.49 6.44 -6.61
N LEU A 26 -17.87 5.82 -5.61
CA LEU A 26 -18.22 5.98 -4.19
C LEU A 26 -18.00 7.42 -3.73
N ALA A 27 -16.83 8.00 -4.00
CA ALA A 27 -16.52 9.38 -3.63
C ALA A 27 -17.50 10.37 -4.30
N SER A 28 -17.82 10.17 -5.58
CA SER A 28 -18.76 11.00 -6.32
C SER A 28 -20.19 10.96 -5.73
N ILE A 29 -20.59 9.83 -5.14
CA ILE A 29 -21.89 9.71 -4.46
C ILE A 29 -21.95 10.65 -3.25
N HIS A 30 -20.90 10.65 -2.42
CA HIS A 30 -20.86 11.46 -1.21
C HIS A 30 -20.59 12.94 -1.49
N LEU A 31 -19.71 13.26 -2.45
CA LEU A 31 -19.40 14.66 -2.80
C LEU A 31 -20.57 15.39 -3.47
N HIS A 32 -21.47 14.67 -4.16
CA HIS A 32 -22.56 15.28 -4.92
C HIS A 32 -23.95 14.80 -4.48
N ASN A 33 -24.06 14.15 -3.32
CA ASN A 33 -25.32 13.65 -2.76
C ASN A 33 -26.15 12.81 -3.77
N LYS A 34 -25.49 11.97 -4.58
CA LYS A 34 -26.18 11.17 -5.60
C LYS A 34 -26.98 10.04 -4.95
N LYS A 35 -28.22 9.81 -5.41
CA LYS A 35 -29.14 8.84 -4.78
C LYS A 35 -28.95 7.37 -5.18
N GLY A 36 -28.14 7.07 -6.21
CA GLY A 36 -28.01 5.74 -6.83
C GLY A 36 -27.50 4.64 -5.87
N TYR A 37 -26.24 4.20 -6.02
CA TYR A 37 -25.63 3.20 -5.13
C TYR A 37 -25.42 3.69 -3.68
N ALA A 38 -26.06 4.79 -3.25
CA ALA A 38 -25.96 5.35 -1.90
C ALA A 38 -26.33 4.36 -0.79
N ALA A 39 -27.24 3.42 -1.08
CA ALA A 39 -27.66 2.40 -0.14
C ALA A 39 -26.69 1.21 -0.02
N HIS A 40 -25.70 1.10 -0.92
CA HIS A 40 -24.76 -0.02 -0.96
C HIS A 40 -23.91 -0.08 0.33
N PRO A 41 -23.64 -1.28 0.89
CA PRO A 41 -22.88 -1.42 2.14
C PRO A 41 -21.53 -0.69 2.12
N GLU A 42 -20.73 -0.85 1.06
CA GLU A 42 -19.48 -0.09 0.90
C GLU A 42 -19.69 1.42 0.87
N THR A 43 -20.68 1.92 0.14
CA THR A 43 -20.95 3.36 0.11
C THR A 43 -21.30 3.90 1.49
N LYS A 44 -22.12 3.18 2.27
CA LYS A 44 -22.42 3.55 3.65
C LYS A 44 -21.17 3.49 4.54
N ARG A 45 -20.38 2.44 4.42
CA ARG A 45 -19.15 2.18 5.19
C ARG A 45 -18.17 3.35 5.13
N TRP A 46 -18.02 3.99 3.98
CA TRP A 46 -17.03 5.06 3.76
C TRP A 46 -17.53 6.49 3.98
N ARG A 47 -18.80 6.70 4.34
CA ARG A 47 -19.43 8.04 4.40
C ARG A 47 -18.64 9.06 5.23
N GLU A 48 -18.26 8.69 6.44
CA GLU A 48 -17.53 9.55 7.39
C GLU A 48 -16.00 9.37 7.29
N HIS A 49 -15.52 8.61 6.28
CA HIS A 49 -14.12 8.17 6.17
C HIS A 49 -13.49 8.57 4.83
N LEU A 50 -13.95 9.67 4.23
CA LEU A 50 -13.48 10.11 2.91
C LEU A 50 -11.99 10.43 2.86
N GLY A 51 -11.42 10.92 3.96
CA GLY A 51 -9.97 11.16 4.06
C GLY A 51 -9.15 9.86 3.98
N ALA A 52 -9.60 8.78 4.63
CA ALA A 52 -8.98 7.47 4.52
C ALA A 52 -9.20 6.86 3.13
N LEU A 53 -10.35 7.14 2.49
CA LEU A 53 -10.61 6.75 1.11
C LEU A 53 -9.61 7.42 0.15
N ALA A 54 -9.26 8.69 0.39
CA ALA A 54 -8.23 9.38 -0.37
C ALA A 54 -6.82 8.81 -0.16
N VAL A 55 -6.49 8.34 1.05
CA VAL A 55 -5.26 7.56 1.31
C VAL A 55 -5.27 6.25 0.52
N ARG A 56 -6.39 5.50 0.55
CA ARG A 56 -6.55 4.27 -0.24
C ARG A 56 -6.39 4.53 -1.74
N HIS A 57 -6.96 5.62 -2.24
CA HIS A 57 -6.77 6.06 -3.62
C HIS A 57 -5.29 6.32 -3.93
N GLY A 58 -4.58 7.00 -3.04
CA GLY A 58 -3.13 7.22 -3.17
C GLY A 58 -2.33 5.92 -3.31
N TRP A 59 -2.65 4.89 -2.52
CA TRP A 59 -2.01 3.58 -2.65
C TRP A 59 -2.35 2.87 -3.96
N LEU A 60 -3.60 2.96 -4.42
CA LEU A 60 -4.00 2.42 -5.74
C LEU A 60 -3.23 3.11 -6.87
N VAL A 61 -3.10 4.44 -6.82
CA VAL A 61 -2.36 5.22 -7.81
C VAL A 61 -0.87 4.87 -7.78
N ALA A 62 -0.28 4.73 -6.61
CA ALA A 62 1.12 4.34 -6.47
C ALA A 62 1.38 2.94 -7.05
N GLU A 63 0.47 1.98 -6.82
CA GLU A 63 0.56 0.64 -7.42
C GLU A 63 0.36 0.67 -8.94
N LEU A 64 -0.61 1.45 -9.44
CA LEU A 64 -0.83 1.67 -10.86
C LEU A 64 0.42 2.24 -11.54
N ALA A 65 1.03 3.27 -10.95
CA ALA A 65 2.26 3.89 -11.45
C ALA A 65 3.44 2.89 -11.48
N LEU A 66 3.62 2.11 -10.41
CA LEU A 66 4.65 1.07 -10.35
C LEU A 66 4.48 0.01 -11.45
N ARG A 67 3.24 -0.30 -11.84
CA ARG A 67 2.92 -1.24 -12.92
C ARG A 67 2.90 -0.59 -14.32
N GLY A 68 3.32 0.68 -14.44
CA GLY A 68 3.43 1.39 -15.71
C GLY A 68 2.15 2.04 -16.23
N TYR A 69 1.08 2.11 -15.42
CA TYR A 69 -0.14 2.83 -15.78
C TYR A 69 0.03 4.34 -15.55
N ARG A 70 -0.58 5.14 -16.43
CA ARG A 70 -0.66 6.60 -16.25
C ARG A 70 -2.00 6.95 -15.64
N HIS A 71 -1.97 7.60 -14.47
CA HIS A 71 -3.15 8.04 -13.76
C HIS A 71 -3.45 9.51 -14.04
N HIS A 72 -4.70 9.84 -14.38
CA HIS A 72 -5.13 11.20 -14.77
C HIS A 72 -6.42 11.68 -14.08
N SER A 73 -6.85 11.00 -13.02
CA SER A 73 -8.11 11.29 -12.32
C SER A 73 -7.85 11.52 -10.83
N PRO A 74 -7.24 12.65 -10.43
CA PRO A 74 -7.02 12.95 -9.02
C PRO A 74 -8.35 12.99 -8.26
N LEU A 75 -8.32 12.57 -7.00
CA LEU A 75 -9.48 12.60 -6.12
C LEU A 75 -9.54 13.97 -5.42
N PRO A 76 -10.63 14.75 -5.52
CA PRO A 76 -10.72 16.08 -4.92
C PRO A 76 -11.08 16.01 -3.43
N ILE A 77 -10.39 15.13 -2.70
CA ILE A 77 -10.56 14.91 -1.26
C ILE A 77 -9.15 14.89 -0.66
N PRO A 78 -8.85 15.74 0.34
CA PRO A 78 -7.55 15.72 0.98
C PRO A 78 -7.34 14.39 1.73
N PRO A 79 -6.19 13.72 1.58
CA PRO A 79 -5.90 12.49 2.31
C PRO A 79 -5.81 12.75 3.82
N ASN A 80 -6.49 11.93 4.61
CA ASN A 80 -6.40 11.93 6.06
C ASN A 80 -6.42 10.47 6.58
N PRO A 81 -5.30 9.97 7.14
CA PRO A 81 -5.17 8.57 7.56
C PRO A 81 -5.78 8.27 8.94
N ALA A 82 -6.37 9.26 9.64
CA ALA A 82 -6.74 9.11 11.05
C ALA A 82 -7.85 8.09 11.32
N HIS A 83 -8.86 8.00 10.44
CA HIS A 83 -10.08 7.24 10.73
C HIS A 83 -10.48 6.36 9.55
N TRP A 84 -10.13 5.08 9.62
CA TRP A 84 -10.58 4.05 8.69
C TRP A 84 -11.91 3.43 9.14
N PRO A 85 -12.79 3.01 8.20
CA PRO A 85 -14.01 2.33 8.57
C PRO A 85 -13.73 0.89 9.05
N PRO A 86 -14.67 0.26 9.78
CA PRO A 86 -14.58 -1.16 10.06
C PRO A 86 -14.52 -1.99 8.77
N TYR A 87 -14.06 -3.23 8.88
CA TYR A 87 -14.06 -4.17 7.77
C TYR A 87 -15.47 -4.67 7.47
N LEU A 88 -15.83 -4.75 6.19
CA LEU A 88 -17.01 -5.52 5.77
C LEU A 88 -16.70 -7.02 5.79
N ASP A 89 -15.55 -7.39 5.20
CA ASP A 89 -14.93 -8.70 5.31
C ASP A 89 -13.54 -8.50 5.94
N ALA A 90 -13.17 -9.33 6.92
CA ALA A 90 -11.83 -9.29 7.52
C ALA A 90 -10.73 -9.46 6.44
N PRO A 91 -9.53 -8.86 6.60
CA PRO A 91 -8.45 -8.97 5.62
C PRO A 91 -8.13 -10.40 5.18
N SER A 92 -8.08 -11.34 6.12
CA SER A 92 -7.91 -12.78 5.86
C SER A 92 -9.03 -13.37 4.99
N ALA A 93 -10.29 -12.99 5.23
CA ALA A 93 -11.44 -13.35 4.40
C ALA A 93 -11.34 -12.72 3.00
N GLN A 94 -10.84 -11.49 2.88
CA GLN A 94 -10.60 -10.85 1.58
C GLN A 94 -9.53 -11.58 0.76
N ILE A 95 -8.43 -12.02 1.38
CA ILE A 95 -7.43 -12.87 0.72
C ILE A 95 -8.06 -14.19 0.23
N THR A 96 -8.94 -14.80 1.01
CA THR A 96 -9.68 -16.02 0.62
C THR A 96 -10.60 -15.77 -0.58
N LEU A 97 -11.39 -14.69 -0.55
CA LEU A 97 -12.24 -14.27 -1.66
C LEU A 97 -11.44 -14.00 -2.93
N LEU A 98 -10.26 -13.39 -2.78
CA LEU A 98 -9.37 -13.08 -3.89
C LEU A 98 -8.72 -14.35 -4.47
N ARG A 99 -8.35 -15.32 -3.62
CA ARG A 99 -7.81 -16.62 -4.03
C ARG A 99 -8.80 -17.39 -4.89
N ALA A 100 -10.06 -17.48 -4.46
CA ALA A 100 -11.13 -18.13 -5.25
C ALA A 100 -11.32 -17.48 -6.62
N LYS A 101 -11.16 -16.15 -6.66
CA LYS A 101 -11.24 -15.31 -7.86
C LYS A 101 -10.07 -15.49 -8.84
N TYR A 102 -8.94 -16.05 -8.40
CA TYR A 102 -7.74 -16.29 -9.22
C TYR A 102 -7.69 -17.67 -9.87
N ALA A 103 -8.66 -18.55 -9.62
CA ALA A 103 -8.75 -19.84 -10.31
C ALA A 103 -8.87 -19.63 -11.84
N GLY A 104 -7.73 -19.66 -12.54
CA GLY A 104 -7.61 -19.44 -13.98
C GLY A 104 -7.24 -18.02 -14.44
N GLN A 105 -6.82 -17.11 -13.55
CA GLN A 105 -6.44 -15.72 -13.90
C GLN A 105 -5.04 -15.35 -13.39
N SER A 106 -4.41 -14.33 -13.98
CA SER A 106 -3.14 -13.78 -13.50
C SER A 106 -3.33 -13.14 -12.12
N GLN A 107 -2.41 -13.38 -11.19
CA GLN A 107 -2.43 -12.73 -9.87
C GLN A 107 -1.98 -11.26 -9.93
N GLY A 108 -2.01 -10.57 -8.78
CA GLY A 108 -1.39 -9.26 -8.60
C GLY A 108 0.14 -9.32 -8.68
N ARG A 109 0.78 -8.14 -8.57
CA ARG A 109 2.25 -8.02 -8.49
C ARG A 109 2.80 -8.83 -7.31
N ILE A 110 2.09 -8.76 -6.18
CA ILE A 110 2.40 -9.51 -4.98
C ILE A 110 1.54 -10.78 -4.99
N PRO A 111 2.13 -11.98 -4.95
CA PRO A 111 1.36 -13.22 -4.84
C PRO A 111 0.62 -13.26 -3.50
N LEU A 112 -0.56 -13.88 -3.46
CA LEU A 112 -1.29 -14.06 -2.20
C LEU A 112 -0.45 -14.93 -1.26
N PRO A 113 -0.27 -14.52 0.01
CA PRO A 113 0.57 -15.28 0.92
C PRO A 113 -0.02 -16.66 1.18
N GLU A 114 0.84 -17.68 1.13
CA GLU A 114 0.49 -19.07 1.40
C GLU A 114 0.78 -19.47 2.84
N HIS A 115 1.72 -18.78 3.49
CA HIS A 115 2.13 -19.04 4.86
C HIS A 115 2.58 -17.74 5.58
N PRO A 116 2.65 -17.74 6.92
CA PRO A 116 2.92 -16.53 7.72
C PRO A 116 4.23 -15.82 7.37
N GLN A 117 5.31 -16.56 7.14
CA GLN A 117 6.62 -15.97 6.81
C GLN A 117 6.60 -15.23 5.47
N GLN A 118 5.81 -15.70 4.50
CA GLN A 118 5.63 -14.99 3.23
C GLN A 118 4.83 -13.71 3.44
N ALA A 119 3.72 -13.76 4.18
CA ALA A 119 2.95 -12.56 4.52
C ALA A 119 3.83 -11.53 5.25
N TRP A 120 4.63 -11.98 6.21
CA TRP A 120 5.57 -11.10 6.91
C TRP A 120 6.62 -10.49 5.99
N ALA A 121 7.28 -11.29 5.15
CA ALA A 121 8.29 -10.80 4.21
C ALA A 121 7.72 -9.71 3.28
N GLN A 122 6.48 -9.88 2.81
CA GLN A 122 5.79 -8.91 1.96
C GLN A 122 5.51 -7.58 2.66
N HIS A 123 5.19 -7.58 3.96
CA HIS A 123 4.82 -6.37 4.71
C HIS A 123 5.97 -5.75 5.53
N LYS A 124 7.08 -6.47 5.69
CA LYS A 124 8.17 -6.15 6.63
C LYS A 124 8.59 -4.68 6.60
N TYR A 125 8.83 -4.09 5.43
CA TYR A 125 9.29 -2.70 5.32
C TYR A 125 8.16 -1.67 5.54
N SER A 126 6.93 -2.04 5.21
CA SER A 126 5.76 -1.22 5.53
C SER A 126 5.52 -1.15 7.03
N ILE A 127 5.72 -2.26 7.74
CA ILE A 127 5.62 -2.30 9.21
C ILE A 127 6.80 -1.55 9.85
N LEU A 128 8.03 -1.74 9.34
CA LEU A 128 9.20 -1.01 9.83
C LEU A 128 9.03 0.51 9.79
N ALA A 129 8.40 1.03 8.73
CA ALA A 129 8.16 2.47 8.58
C ALA A 129 7.16 3.04 9.60
N ARG A 130 6.30 2.18 10.15
CA ARG A 130 5.19 2.55 11.05
C ARG A 130 5.54 2.31 12.50
N ASP A 131 5.98 1.10 12.79
CA ASP A 131 6.19 0.64 14.15
C ASP A 131 7.40 -0.32 14.20
N PRO A 132 8.59 0.21 14.56
CA PRO A 132 9.78 -0.60 14.79
C PRO A 132 9.65 -1.61 15.94
N ASN A 133 8.75 -1.40 16.91
CA ASN A 133 8.49 -2.38 17.97
C ASN A 133 7.70 -3.55 17.39
N ALA A 134 6.54 -3.29 16.76
CA ALA A 134 5.76 -4.34 16.10
C ALA A 134 6.60 -5.11 15.07
N TYR A 135 7.46 -4.42 14.33
CA TYR A 135 8.41 -5.06 13.42
C TYR A 135 9.29 -6.11 14.12
N ARG A 136 9.88 -5.74 15.26
CA ARG A 136 10.75 -6.64 16.03
C ARG A 136 9.96 -7.77 16.65
N ASP A 137 8.77 -7.50 17.16
CA ASP A 137 7.97 -8.46 17.90
C ASP A 137 7.35 -9.51 16.97
N ILE A 138 6.77 -9.09 15.84
CA ILE A 138 6.28 -10.00 14.79
C ILE A 138 7.43 -10.83 14.22
N GLY A 139 8.58 -10.20 13.94
CA GLY A 139 9.77 -10.90 13.44
C GLY A 139 10.27 -11.98 14.40
N LYS A 140 10.38 -11.67 15.69
CA LYS A 140 10.78 -12.64 16.73
C LYS A 140 9.75 -13.76 16.89
N ARG A 141 8.46 -13.41 16.91
CA ARG A 141 7.35 -14.36 17.02
C ARG A 141 7.41 -15.39 15.89
N LEU A 142 7.60 -14.95 14.65
CA LEU A 142 7.64 -15.83 13.47
C LEU A 142 8.88 -16.72 13.38
N VAL A 143 9.99 -16.33 14.00
CA VAL A 143 11.19 -17.19 14.13
C VAL A 143 11.00 -18.26 15.20
N ASN A 144 10.32 -17.94 16.29
CA ASN A 144 10.19 -18.81 17.46
C ASN A 144 8.92 -19.68 17.43
N ALA A 145 7.89 -19.30 16.67
CA ALA A 145 6.63 -20.03 16.60
C ALA A 145 6.80 -21.33 15.80
N ARG A 146 6.43 -22.45 16.44
CA ARG A 146 6.32 -23.75 15.75
C ARG A 146 5.16 -23.76 14.74
N HIS A 147 4.08 -23.04 15.06
CA HIS A 147 2.91 -22.86 14.19
C HIS A 147 2.33 -21.46 14.46
N GLU A 148 2.42 -20.56 13.48
CA GLU A 148 1.72 -19.29 13.46
C GLU A 148 0.57 -19.40 12.47
N ASP A 149 -0.61 -18.91 12.82
CA ASP A 149 -1.76 -18.92 11.90
C ASP A 149 -1.70 -17.73 10.94
N LEU A 150 -1.86 -18.01 9.64
CA LEU A 150 -1.80 -16.97 8.61
C LEU A 150 -2.95 -15.96 8.73
N ALA A 151 -4.17 -16.40 9.04
CA ALA A 151 -5.33 -15.52 9.06
C ALA A 151 -5.24 -14.40 10.12
N PRO A 152 -4.97 -14.69 11.42
CA PRO A 152 -4.77 -13.65 12.42
C PRO A 152 -3.62 -12.70 12.07
N LEU A 153 -2.53 -13.21 11.51
CA LEU A 153 -1.40 -12.38 11.09
C LEU A 153 -1.79 -11.42 9.95
N LEU A 154 -2.59 -11.87 8.97
CA LEU A 154 -3.05 -10.99 7.89
C LEU A 154 -3.94 -9.86 8.40
N ASP A 155 -4.79 -10.15 9.37
CA ASP A 155 -5.66 -9.17 9.99
C ASP A 155 -4.81 -8.13 10.76
N GLU A 156 -3.87 -8.59 11.60
CA GLU A 156 -2.91 -7.74 12.34
C GLU A 156 -2.06 -6.86 11.42
N LEU A 157 -1.48 -7.43 10.35
CA LEU A 157 -0.66 -6.68 9.40
C LEU A 157 -1.47 -5.60 8.69
N THR A 158 -2.74 -5.88 8.35
CA THR A 158 -3.61 -4.90 7.67
C THR A 158 -4.02 -3.78 8.63
N ASP A 159 -4.27 -4.09 9.90
CA ASP A 159 -4.52 -3.08 10.93
C ASP A 159 -3.31 -2.16 11.14
N LEU A 160 -2.11 -2.72 11.21
CA LEU A 160 -0.88 -1.91 11.26
C LEU A 160 -0.75 -1.02 10.02
N MET A 161 -1.04 -1.53 8.83
CA MET A 161 -0.96 -0.76 7.58
C MET A 161 -1.87 0.48 7.58
N ARG A 162 -3.01 0.46 8.28
CA ARG A 162 -3.95 1.60 8.39
C ARG A 162 -3.38 2.79 9.18
N HIS A 163 -2.36 2.56 10.01
CA HIS A 163 -1.64 3.63 10.70
C HIS A 163 -0.69 4.33 9.72
N PRO A 164 -0.63 5.67 9.72
CA PRO A 164 0.38 6.36 8.92
C PRO A 164 1.78 6.06 9.47
N PRO A 165 2.79 5.85 8.60
CA PRO A 165 4.17 5.82 9.05
C PRO A 165 4.59 7.20 9.59
N SER A 166 5.79 7.31 10.15
CA SER A 166 6.40 8.63 10.35
C SER A 166 7.22 8.99 9.11
N ALA A 167 7.44 10.29 8.86
CA ALA A 167 8.33 10.72 7.77
C ALA A 167 9.72 10.06 7.89
N GLY A 168 10.31 10.05 9.09
CA GLY A 168 11.58 9.36 9.35
C GLY A 168 11.51 7.85 9.14
N GLY A 169 10.40 7.21 9.49
CA GLY A 169 10.17 5.78 9.25
C GLY A 169 10.10 5.43 7.76
N VAL A 170 9.45 6.26 6.95
CA VAL A 170 9.44 6.12 5.48
C VAL A 170 10.86 6.20 4.92
N LEU A 171 11.65 7.19 5.34
CA LEU A 171 13.04 7.33 4.92
C LEU A 171 13.85 6.09 5.27
N ASN A 172 13.74 5.62 6.51
CA ASN A 172 14.44 4.42 6.97
C ASN A 172 14.07 3.19 6.15
N ALA A 173 12.77 2.96 5.88
CA ALA A 173 12.33 1.84 5.06
C ALA A 173 12.86 1.92 3.61
N VAL A 174 12.85 3.12 3.00
CA VAL A 174 13.40 3.33 1.66
C VAL A 174 14.91 3.06 1.62
N GLU A 175 15.68 3.47 2.64
CA GLU A 175 17.11 3.14 2.75
C GLU A 175 17.36 1.64 2.82
N HIS A 176 16.59 0.93 3.66
CA HIS A 176 16.70 -0.52 3.76
C HIS A 176 16.42 -1.21 2.42
N MET A 177 15.36 -0.80 1.71
CA MET A 177 15.05 -1.34 0.38
C MET A 177 16.14 -1.02 -0.65
N TRP A 178 16.66 0.22 -0.65
CA TRP A 178 17.77 0.61 -1.52
C TRP A 178 19.02 -0.27 -1.31
N GLY A 179 19.30 -0.63 -0.04
CA GLY A 179 20.41 -1.51 0.33
C GLY A 179 20.43 -2.86 -0.42
N HIS A 180 19.27 -3.42 -0.77
CA HIS A 180 19.17 -4.68 -1.51
C HIS A 180 19.65 -4.55 -2.97
N VAL A 181 19.40 -3.41 -3.60
CA VAL A 181 19.58 -3.25 -5.05
C VAL A 181 20.75 -2.33 -5.43
N ARG A 182 21.27 -1.51 -4.50
CA ARG A 182 22.34 -0.54 -4.78
C ARG A 182 23.60 -1.10 -5.41
N LYS A 183 23.87 -2.40 -5.22
CA LYS A 183 25.02 -3.10 -5.83
C LYS A 183 24.90 -3.24 -7.36
N HIS A 184 23.66 -3.22 -7.88
CA HIS A 184 23.34 -3.28 -9.30
C HIS A 184 23.20 -1.90 -9.95
N ALA A 185 23.27 -0.83 -9.17
CA ALA A 185 23.11 0.53 -9.65
C ALA A 185 24.38 1.06 -10.33
N THR A 186 24.23 1.76 -11.46
CA THR A 186 25.34 2.50 -12.09
C THR A 186 25.78 3.68 -11.21
N PRO A 187 26.97 4.28 -11.45
CA PRO A 187 27.39 5.50 -10.75
C PRO A 187 26.36 6.64 -10.86
N GLU A 188 25.78 6.83 -12.04
CA GLU A 188 24.77 7.88 -12.30
C GLU A 188 23.48 7.60 -11.52
N GLU A 189 23.05 6.33 -11.47
CA GLU A 189 21.87 5.93 -10.70
C GLU A 189 22.09 6.10 -9.19
N LYS A 190 23.29 5.81 -8.69
CA LYS A 190 23.66 6.06 -7.29
C LYS A 190 23.63 7.55 -6.96
N GLN A 191 24.14 8.39 -7.86
CA GLN A 191 24.09 9.84 -7.71
C GLN A 191 22.64 10.34 -7.74
N HIS A 192 21.82 9.87 -8.68
CA HIS A 192 20.41 10.23 -8.76
C HIS A 192 19.64 9.81 -7.49
N ALA A 193 19.87 8.60 -6.99
CA ALA A 193 19.27 8.11 -5.75
C ALA A 193 19.67 8.91 -4.50
N GLN A 194 20.73 9.72 -4.55
CA GLN A 194 21.12 10.60 -3.44
C GLN A 194 20.36 11.93 -3.44
N THR A 195 19.78 12.34 -4.58
CA THR A 195 19.12 13.66 -4.72
C THR A 195 17.89 13.83 -3.84
N SER A 196 17.11 12.77 -3.64
CA SER A 196 15.94 12.77 -2.77
C SER A 196 15.51 11.35 -2.38
N PRO A 197 14.73 11.19 -1.31
CA PRO A 197 14.11 9.89 -0.98
C PRO A 197 13.20 9.37 -2.09
N ALA A 198 12.50 10.25 -2.81
CA ALA A 198 11.66 9.88 -3.95
C ALA A 198 12.49 9.34 -5.13
N ALA A 199 13.61 9.99 -5.45
CA ALA A 199 14.54 9.50 -6.46
C ALA A 199 15.16 8.14 -6.06
N ARG A 200 15.49 7.96 -4.77
CA ARG A 200 15.97 6.68 -4.23
C ARG A 200 14.94 5.57 -4.39
N LEU A 201 13.68 5.82 -4.04
CA LEU A 201 12.62 4.84 -4.23
C LEU A 201 12.40 4.53 -5.71
N ALA A 202 12.43 5.53 -6.60
CA ALA A 202 12.29 5.32 -8.05
C ALA A 202 13.42 4.44 -8.62
N CYS A 203 14.67 4.70 -8.24
CA CYS A 203 15.80 3.83 -8.57
C CYS A 203 15.60 2.42 -8.02
N THR A 204 15.11 2.30 -6.78
CA THR A 204 14.85 1.02 -6.12
C THR A 204 13.79 0.20 -6.86
N GLN A 205 12.67 0.83 -7.23
CA GLN A 205 11.58 0.22 -8.00
C GLN A 205 12.07 -0.31 -9.34
N ARG A 206 12.79 0.53 -10.10
CA ARG A 206 13.35 0.14 -11.40
C ARG A 206 14.33 -1.03 -11.26
N LEU A 207 15.29 -0.95 -10.34
CA LEU A 207 16.27 -2.02 -10.12
C LEU A 207 15.61 -3.32 -9.65
N ALA A 208 14.63 -3.24 -8.75
CA ALA A 208 13.89 -4.43 -8.31
C ALA A 208 13.21 -5.14 -9.48
N GLN A 209 12.66 -4.36 -10.43
CA GLN A 209 12.06 -4.91 -11.65
C GLN A 209 13.10 -5.51 -12.60
N VAL A 210 14.14 -4.75 -12.98
CA VAL A 210 15.10 -5.20 -14.02
C VAL A 210 16.04 -6.30 -13.54
N GLN A 211 16.32 -6.37 -12.23
CA GLN A 211 17.13 -7.43 -11.63
C GLN A 211 16.27 -8.63 -11.18
N HIS A 212 14.95 -8.57 -11.36
CA HIS A 212 14.02 -9.58 -10.86
C HIS A 212 14.22 -9.88 -9.36
N GLU A 213 14.46 -8.84 -8.55
CA GLU A 213 14.63 -8.96 -7.09
C GLU A 213 13.27 -9.25 -6.44
N THR A 214 12.88 -10.52 -6.45
CA THR A 214 11.55 -11.00 -6.05
C THR A 214 11.14 -10.58 -4.64
N TYR A 215 12.10 -10.56 -3.71
CA TYR A 215 11.86 -10.14 -2.33
C TYR A 215 11.34 -8.70 -2.25
N LEU A 216 11.97 -7.76 -2.97
CA LEU A 216 11.49 -6.38 -3.04
C LEU A 216 10.27 -6.26 -3.96
N TRP A 217 10.26 -6.97 -5.09
CA TRP A 217 9.15 -6.92 -6.04
C TRP A 217 7.82 -7.37 -5.43
N HIS A 218 7.86 -8.25 -4.42
CA HIS A 218 6.68 -8.67 -3.65
C HIS A 218 6.43 -7.84 -2.39
N SER A 219 7.22 -6.78 -2.14
CA SER A 219 7.02 -5.90 -0.98
C SER A 219 5.84 -4.95 -1.19
N THR A 220 5.01 -4.78 -0.15
CA THR A 220 3.96 -3.75 -0.11
C THR A 220 4.58 -2.36 -0.13
N ALA A 221 5.69 -2.16 0.60
CA ALA A 221 6.39 -0.89 0.70
C ALA A 221 6.91 -0.38 -0.66
N LEU A 222 7.17 -1.28 -1.62
CA LEU A 222 7.72 -0.91 -2.93
C LEU A 222 6.80 0.07 -3.67
N SER A 223 5.48 -0.04 -3.51
CA SER A 223 4.51 0.91 -4.08
C SER A 223 4.08 1.97 -3.09
N GLU A 224 3.56 1.59 -1.90
CA GLU A 224 2.89 2.55 -1.03
C GLU A 224 3.81 3.64 -0.46
N MET A 225 5.12 3.40 -0.35
CA MET A 225 6.07 4.42 0.10
C MET A 225 6.09 5.63 -0.83
N ARG A 226 5.73 5.45 -2.12
CA ARG A 226 5.61 6.57 -3.05
C ARG A 226 4.56 7.57 -2.57
N PHE A 227 3.39 7.07 -2.16
CA PHE A 227 2.32 7.91 -1.65
C PHE A 227 2.76 8.66 -0.38
N TRP A 228 3.42 7.99 0.56
CA TRP A 228 3.83 8.62 1.81
C TRP A 228 4.92 9.68 1.61
N LEU A 229 5.86 9.46 0.69
CA LEU A 229 6.86 10.46 0.33
C LEU A 229 6.22 11.72 -0.24
N ASP A 230 5.27 11.57 -1.16
CA ASP A 230 4.53 12.70 -1.75
C ASP A 230 3.69 13.42 -0.67
N PHE A 231 2.99 12.67 0.19
CA PHE A 231 2.19 13.20 1.29
C PHE A 231 3.00 14.07 2.28
N TYR A 232 4.21 13.62 2.68
CA TYR A 232 5.05 14.41 3.59
C TYR A 232 5.72 15.60 2.92
N ALA A 233 6.01 15.52 1.62
CA ALA A 233 6.53 16.65 0.85
C ALA A 233 5.50 17.79 0.76
N GLU A 234 4.24 17.46 0.45
CA GLU A 234 3.14 18.43 0.35
C GLU A 234 2.81 19.08 1.70
N THR A 235 2.74 18.28 2.78
CA THR A 235 2.41 18.80 4.12
C THR A 235 3.49 19.70 4.69
N SER A 236 4.76 19.39 4.41
CA SER A 236 5.89 20.23 4.83
C SER A 236 5.90 21.59 4.10
N ASP A 237 5.62 21.65 2.79
CA ASP A 237 5.54 22.91 2.03
C ASP A 237 4.37 23.79 2.52
N THR A 238 3.23 23.20 2.89
CA THR A 238 2.09 23.98 3.43
C THR A 238 2.38 24.65 4.78
N SER A 239 3.18 24.01 5.65
CA SER A 239 3.57 24.61 6.95
C SER A 239 4.51 25.81 6.81
N HIS A 240 5.28 25.89 5.72
CA HIS A 240 6.20 27.00 5.45
C HIS A 240 5.51 28.22 4.80
N ARG A 241 4.30 28.07 4.25
CA ARG A 241 3.55 29.18 3.62
C ARG A 241 2.60 29.91 4.58
N THR A 242 2.44 29.43 5.81
CA THR A 242 1.53 29.99 6.82
C THR A 242 2.23 30.81 7.91
N HIS A 243 3.48 31.23 7.68
CA HIS A 243 4.24 32.10 8.60
C HIS A 243 4.67 33.39 7.92
#